data_AF-A0A2W7IHZ5-F1
#
_entry.id   AF-A0A2W7IHZ5-F1
#
_cell.length_a   1.000
_cell.length_b   1.000
_cell.length_c   1.000
_cell.angle_alpha   90.00
_cell.angle_beta   90.00
_cell.angle_gamma   90.00
#
_symmetry.space_group_name_H-M   'P 1'
#
loop_
_entity.id
_entity.type
_entity.pdbx_description
1 polymer ?
#
loop_
_entity_poly.entity_id
_entity_poly.type
_entity_poly.pdbx_seq_one_letter_code
_entity_poly.pdbx_strand_id
1 'polypeptide(L)'
;MYALFWLLDRAASIYVWTLIIASVVSMLVGFGVLDRRNRFVWGVEDFLYRVTEPALRPLRRVLPTFGAVDLSPLVLILLLYAFQIFLWTTLWPLFR
;
A
#
# COMPACT_ATOMS: atom_id res chain seq x y z
N MET A 1 17.85 16.75 12.29
CA MET A 1 17.66 15.41 11.70
C MET A 1 16.26 14.87 11.94
N TYR A 2 15.60 15.15 13.08
CA TYR A 2 14.22 14.73 13.38
C TYR A 2 13.21 14.96 12.25
N ALA A 3 13.19 16.16 11.66
CA ALA A 3 12.25 16.51 10.59
C ALA A 3 12.33 15.56 9.37
N LEU A 4 13.52 15.02 9.06
CA LEU A 4 13.70 14.06 7.97
C LEU A 4 13.05 12.71 8.29
N PHE A 5 13.28 12.18 9.50
CA PHE A 5 12.66 10.94 9.96
C PHE A 5 11.14 11.07 10.01
N TRP A 6 10.65 12.20 10.51
CA TRP A 6 9.22 12.51 10.50
C TRP A 6 8.64 12.57 9.09
N LEU A 7 9.34 13.19 8.13
CA LEU A 7 8.88 13.26 6.74
C LEU A 7 8.82 11.88 6.08
N LEU A 8 9.82 11.03 6.32
CA LEU A 8 9.85 9.65 5.82
C LEU A 8 8.71 8.81 6.41
N ASP A 9 8.51 8.90 7.73
CA ASP A 9 7.40 8.25 8.42
C ASP A 9 6.04 8.70 7.87
N ARG A 10 5.90 10.01 7.61
CA ARG A 10 4.68 10.57 7.05
C ARG A 10 4.43 10.08 5.63
N ALA A 11 5.46 10.03 4.80
CA ALA A 11 5.37 9.51 3.44
C ALA A 11 4.97 8.02 3.43
N ALA A 12 5.61 7.20 4.28
CA ALA A 12 5.25 5.79 4.44
C ALA A 12 3.79 5.62 4.88
N SER A 13 3.34 6.43 5.85
CA SER A 13 1.96 6.42 6.32
C SER A 13 0.95 6.76 5.23
N ILE A 14 1.23 7.77 4.39
CA ILE A 14 0.36 8.13 3.25
C ILE A 14 0.29 6.97 2.24
N TYR A 15 1.43 6.31 2.00
CA TYR A 15 1.48 5.17 1.10
C TYR A 15 0.69 3.96 1.64
N VAL A 16 0.76 3.69 2.95
CA VAL A 16 -0.09 2.68 3.63
C VAL A 16 -1.57 2.98 3.41
N TRP A 17 -2.03 4.22 3.64
CA TRP A 17 -3.42 4.59 3.38
C TRP A 17 -3.81 4.42 1.91
N THR A 18 -2.90 4.74 0.99
CA THR A 18 -3.11 4.53 -0.45
C THR A 18 -3.30 3.04 -0.77
N LEU A 19 -2.49 2.16 -0.18
CA LEU A 19 -2.62 0.70 -0.33
C LEU A 19 -3.95 0.19 0.22
N ILE A 20 -4.39 0.70 1.37
CA ILE A 20 -5.68 0.34 1.97
C ILE A 20 -6.81 0.73 1.01
N ILE A 21 -6.82 1.98 0.51
CA ILE A 21 -7.85 2.45 -0.42
C ILE A 21 -7.82 1.62 -1.71
N ALA A 22 -6.64 1.36 -2.28
CA ALA A 22 -6.49 0.52 -3.47
C ALA A 22 -7.06 -0.89 -3.27
N SER A 23 -6.78 -1.49 -2.12
CA SER A 23 -7.25 -2.84 -1.77
C SER A 23 -8.77 -2.87 -1.63
N VAL A 24 -9.34 -1.88 -0.95
CA VAL A 24 -10.79 -1.75 -0.77
C VAL A 24 -11.47 -1.52 -2.11
N VAL A 25 -10.98 -0.60 -2.94
CA VAL A 25 -11.53 -0.34 -4.28
C VAL A 25 -11.47 -1.61 -5.14
N SER A 26 -10.34 -2.32 -5.13
CA SER A 26 -10.18 -3.57 -5.87
C SER A 26 -11.17 -4.65 -5.41
N MET A 27 -11.38 -4.81 -4.09
CA MET A 27 -12.40 -5.73 -3.55
C MET A 27 -13.81 -5.30 -3.94
N LEU A 28 -14.16 -4.01 -3.80
CA LEU A 28 -15.49 -3.50 -4.14
C LEU A 28 -15.82 -3.73 -5.62
N VAL A 29 -14.83 -3.55 -6.50
CA VAL A 29 -14.98 -3.85 -7.92
C VAL A 29 -15.04 -5.36 -8.17
N GLY A 30 -14.21 -6.16 -7.50
CA GLY A 30 -14.19 -7.61 -7.63
C GLY A 30 -15.49 -8.29 -7.20
N PHE A 31 -16.17 -7.75 -6.17
CA PHE A 31 -17.48 -8.22 -5.72
C PHE A 31 -18.66 -7.61 -6.50
N GLY A 32 -18.41 -6.76 -7.51
CA GLY A 32 -19.45 -6.13 -8.31
C GLY A 32 -20.23 -5.02 -7.59
N VAL A 33 -19.73 -4.50 -6.47
CA VAL A 33 -20.32 -3.35 -5.76
C VAL A 33 -20.08 -2.06 -6.55
N LEU A 34 -18.90 -1.93 -7.17
CA LEU A 34 -18.54 -0.81 -8.03
C LEU A 34 -18.47 -1.24 -9.50
N ASP A 35 -19.14 -0.50 -10.37
CA ASP A 35 -19.14 -0.77 -11.81
C ASP A 35 -17.99 -0.04 -12.52
N ARG A 36 -17.07 -0.80 -13.10
CA ARG A 36 -15.96 -0.28 -13.93
C ARG A 36 -16.41 0.45 -15.19
N ARG A 37 -17.67 0.27 -15.63
CA ARG A 37 -18.22 1.02 -16.78
C ARG A 37 -18.30 2.51 -16.52
N ASN A 38 -18.34 2.92 -15.25
CA ASN A 38 -18.25 4.33 -14.90
C ASN A 38 -16.79 4.81 -15.05
N ARG A 39 -16.55 5.76 -15.95
CA ARG A 39 -15.22 6.34 -16.21
C ARG A 39 -14.54 6.88 -14.95
N PHE A 40 -15.31 7.36 -13.97
CA PHE A 40 -14.76 7.81 -12.69
C PHE A 40 -14.16 6.66 -11.88
N VAL A 41 -14.92 5.57 -11.71
CA VAL A 41 -14.48 4.37 -10.96
C VAL A 41 -13.25 3.77 -11.62
N TRP A 42 -13.28 3.62 -12.95
CA TRP A 42 -12.15 3.11 -13.71
C TRP A 42 -10.90 3.99 -13.56
N GLY A 43 -11.05 5.32 -13.63
CA GLY A 43 -9.92 6.24 -13.49
C GLY A 43 -9.29 6.20 -12.10
N VAL A 44 -10.10 6.10 -11.05
CA VAL A 44 -9.61 5.95 -9.67
C VAL A 44 -8.92 4.59 -9.48
N GLU A 45 -9.51 3.51 -9.96
CA GLU A 45 -8.94 2.16 -9.87
C GLU A 45 -7.60 2.07 -10.64
N ASP A 46 -7.53 2.57 -11.88
CA ASP A 46 -6.31 2.56 -12.69
C ASP A 46 -5.20 3.41 -12.05
N PHE A 47 -5.54 4.57 -11.50
CA PHE A 47 -4.58 5.40 -10.77
C PHE A 47 -4.01 4.67 -9.54
N LEU A 48 -4.89 4.11 -8.70
CA LEU A 48 -4.48 3.36 -7.51
C LEU A 48 -3.65 2.14 -7.88
N TYR A 49 -4.04 1.42 -8.93
CA TYR A 49 -3.28 0.29 -9.46
C TYR A 49 -1.87 0.73 -9.87
N ARG A 50 -1.73 1.77 -10.71
CA ARG A 50 -0.41 2.25 -11.17
C ARG A 50 0.50 2.72 -10.04
N VAL A 51 -0.05 3.34 -9.00
CA VAL A 51 0.72 3.82 -7.85
C VAL A 51 1.18 2.66 -6.95
N THR A 52 0.37 1.61 -6.84
CA THR A 52 0.64 0.50 -5.92
C THR A 52 1.37 -0.68 -6.59
N GLU A 53 1.22 -0.85 -7.90
CA GLU A 53 1.79 -1.97 -8.67
C GLU A 53 3.31 -2.11 -8.55
N PRO A 54 4.14 -1.04 -8.59
CA PRO A 54 5.59 -1.19 -8.49
C PRO A 54 6.04 -1.90 -7.20
N ALA A 55 5.33 -1.67 -6.09
CA ALA A 55 5.64 -2.28 -4.80
C ALA A 55 4.89 -3.60 -4.57
N LEU A 56 3.69 -3.76 -5.15
CA LEU A 56 2.89 -4.99 -5.03
C LEU A 56 3.34 -6.11 -5.98
N ARG A 57 3.86 -5.77 -7.17
CA ARG A 57 4.27 -6.74 -8.19
C ARG A 57 5.34 -7.73 -7.71
N PRO A 58 6.38 -7.32 -6.96
CA PRO A 58 7.34 -8.27 -6.38
C PRO A 58 6.67 -9.21 -5.38
N LEU A 59 5.77 -8.70 -4.54
CA LEU A 59 5.07 -9.48 -3.52
C LEU A 59 4.15 -10.54 -4.14
N ARG A 60 3.40 -10.17 -5.19
CA ARG A 60 2.53 -11.09 -5.94
C ARG A 60 3.27 -12.25 -6.60
N ARG A 61 4.57 -12.12 -6.85
CA ARG A 61 5.39 -13.22 -7.41
C ARG A 61 5.79 -14.24 -6.35
N VAL A 62 5.82 -13.83 -5.08
CA VAL A 62 6.24 -14.68 -3.96
C VAL A 62 5.02 -15.27 -3.25
N LEU A 63 3.93 -14.51 -3.17
CA LEU A 63 2.71 -14.94 -2.50
C LEU A 63 1.85 -15.84 -3.39
N PRO A 64 1.27 -16.92 -2.84
CA PRO A 64 0.28 -17.70 -3.56
C PRO A 64 -0.98 -16.86 -3.81
N THR A 65 -1.60 -17.04 -4.98
CA THR A 65 -2.87 -16.37 -5.31
C THR A 65 -4.03 -16.95 -4.52
N PHE A 66 -4.65 -16.16 -3.64
CA PHE A 66 -5.77 -16.55 -2.79
C PHE A 66 -7.15 -16.38 -3.47
N GLY A 67 -7.27 -16.81 -4.72
CA GLY A 67 -8.53 -16.71 -5.48
C GLY A 67 -8.93 -15.25 -5.74
N ALA A 68 -10.11 -14.84 -5.24
CA ALA A 68 -10.70 -13.52 -5.50
C ALA A 68 -10.15 -12.38 -4.61
N VAL A 69 -9.36 -12.69 -3.58
CA VAL A 69 -8.84 -11.70 -2.63
C VAL A 69 -7.32 -11.60 -2.77
N ASP A 70 -6.83 -10.39 -3.03
CA ASP A 70 -5.39 -10.10 -3.07
C ASP A 70 -4.88 -9.77 -1.65
N LEU A 71 -4.07 -10.66 -1.08
CA LEU A 71 -3.42 -10.43 0.22
C LEU A 71 -2.10 -9.65 0.12
N SER A 72 -1.61 -9.39 -1.09
CA SER A 72 -0.33 -8.68 -1.30
C SER A 72 -0.27 -7.30 -0.63
N PRO A 73 -1.35 -6.49 -0.65
CA PRO A 73 -1.36 -5.21 0.06
C PRO A 73 -1.21 -5.34 1.57
N LEU A 74 -1.78 -6.38 2.17
CA LEU A 74 -1.65 -6.63 3.61
C LEU A 74 -0.19 -6.89 3.98
N VAL A 75 0.51 -7.72 3.20
CA VAL A 75 1.93 -8.01 3.41
C VAL A 75 2.78 -6.76 3.21
N LEU A 76 2.50 -5.95 2.18
CA LEU A 76 3.22 -4.70 1.96
C LEU A 76 3.03 -3.70 3.11
N ILE A 77 1.81 -3.57 3.61
CA ILE A 77 1.49 -2.71 4.77
C ILE A 77 2.28 -3.18 6.00
N LEU A 78 2.36 -4.49 6.24
CA LEU A 78 3.13 -5.03 7.36
C LEU A 78 4.63 -4.70 7.23
N LEU A 79 5.19 -4.81 6.03
CA LEU A 79 6.58 -4.44 5.76
C LEU A 79 6.84 -2.94 5.95
N LEU A 80 5.89 -2.08 5.56
CA LEU A 80 5.99 -0.64 5.77
C LEU A 80 5.95 -0.26 7.25
N TYR A 81 5.08 -0.91 8.04
CA TYR A 81 5.08 -0.72 9.49
C TYR A 81 6.37 -1.22 10.14
N ALA A 82 6.88 -2.37 9.71
CA ALA A 82 8.18 -2.87 10.19
C ALA A 82 9.30 -1.88 9.86
N PHE A 83 9.29 -1.28 8.68
CA PHE A 83 10.23 -0.23 8.28
C PHE A 83 10.12 1.03 9.15
N GLN A 84 8.89 1.49 9.45
CA GLN A 84 8.66 2.64 10.35
C GLN A 84 9.17 2.35 11.77
N ILE A 85 8.89 1.16 12.31
CA ILE A 85 9.40 0.74 13.61
C ILE A 85 10.92 0.76 13.61
N PHE A 86 11.56 0.16 12.60
CA PHE A 86 13.01 0.14 12.46
C PHE A 86 13.61 1.56 12.39
N LEU A 87 12.99 2.46 11.62
CA LEU A 87 13.38 3.86 11.53
C LEU A 87 13.40 4.56 12.89
N TRP A 88 12.35 4.42 13.69
CA TRP A 88 12.22 5.14 14.97
C TRP A 88 12.96 4.50 16.14
N THR A 89 13.04 3.16 16.15
CA THR A 89 13.66 2.42 17.25
C THR A 89 15.16 2.22 17.08
N THR A 90 15.62 2.00 15.85
CA THR A 90 17.02 1.64 15.57
C THR A 90 17.77 2.80 14.94
N LEU A 91 17.24 3.40 13.86
CA LEU A 91 17.97 4.46 13.14
C LEU A 91 17.96 5.80 13.88
N TRP A 92 16.79 6.28 14.32
CA TRP A 92 16.65 7.58 14.97
C TRP A 92 17.59 7.79 16.17
N PRO A 93 17.74 6.85 17.12
CA PRO A 93 18.64 7.03 18.27
C PRO A 93 20.12 7.12 17.89
N LEU A 94 20.53 6.57 16.75
CA LEU A 94 21.92 6.65 16.27
C LEU A 94 22.31 8.07 15.79
N PHE A 95 21.31 8.89 15.44
CA PHE A 95 21.50 10.26 14.98
C PHE A 95 21.05 11.31 16.01
N ARG A 96 20.82 10.87 17.25
CA ARG A 96 20.51 11.74 18.38
C ARG A 96 21.74 12.43 18.92
#